data_AF-A0A4P7JDQ0-F1
#
_entry.id   AF-A0A4P7JDQ0-F1
#
_cell.length_a   1.000
_cell.length_b   1.000
_cell.length_c   1.000
_cell.angle_alpha   90.00
_cell.angle_beta   90.00
_cell.angle_gamma   90.00
#
_symmetry.space_group_name_H-M   'P 1'
#
loop_
_entity.id
_entity.type
_entity.pdbx_description
1 polymer ?
#
loop_
_entity_poly.entity_id
_entity_poly.type
_entity_poly.pdbx_seq_one_letter_code
_entity_poly.pdbx_strand_id
1 'polypeptide(L)'
;MRYLAICLALFLPLMALAQSQSEEIDDILDRHILPGFEALVEETGALAAAATADCTPASEPLRAAYNAAFDAWVRVSHLRFGPMEAENRGFALGFWPDARGATPRALADLIRDQDPVIDTPEGFATISVAARGFYGLEFLLYDPELSSAEPAAYRCALIRAASADTHATARAILSDWQGRYAGLMRGAGRNQTYQSYDEALRALFGALVEGLEFTADLRLGRPMGTFERPRPRRAEAWRSGRSLRHVQIALESQADLAARLSVSEPEARGRVTHVFDLAIARADALDDPGFAGVATPAGRLRVEALQQSIRDVDGLLRAELGPALGIAAGFNALDGD
;
A
#
# COMPACT_ATOMS: atom_id res chain seq x y z
N MET A 1 16.98 32.80 44.63
CA MET A 1 15.74 31.99 44.62
C MET A 1 14.68 32.43 43.61
N ARG A 2 14.71 33.65 43.03
CA ARG A 2 13.77 34.06 41.96
C ARG A 2 14.07 33.52 40.55
N TYR A 3 15.31 33.13 40.26
CA TYR A 3 15.70 32.55 38.96
C TYR A 3 15.38 31.04 38.82
N LEU A 4 15.15 30.32 39.93
CA LEU A 4 14.79 28.90 39.90
C LEU A 4 13.33 28.68 39.47
N ALA A 5 12.44 29.64 39.76
CA ALA A 5 11.01 29.56 39.41
C ALA A 5 10.73 29.84 37.93
N ILE A 6 11.61 30.59 37.24
CA ILE A 6 11.43 30.93 35.82
C ILE A 6 11.86 29.78 34.90
N CYS A 7 12.86 28.97 35.30
CA CYS A 7 13.21 27.76 34.56
C CYS A 7 12.09 26.71 34.59
N LEU A 8 11.37 26.55 35.71
CA LEU A 8 10.32 25.52 35.84
C LEU A 8 9.12 25.76 34.91
N ALA A 9 8.80 27.02 34.57
CA ALA A 9 7.66 27.38 33.73
C ALA A 9 7.89 27.13 32.23
N LEU A 10 9.14 27.08 31.78
CA LEU A 10 9.49 26.82 30.36
C LEU A 10 9.60 25.33 30.02
N PHE A 11 9.81 24.44 31.00
CA PHE A 11 9.91 23.00 30.76
C PHE A 11 8.55 22.27 30.67
N LEU A 12 7.49 22.81 31.29
CA LEU A 12 6.15 22.24 31.27
C LEU A 12 5.53 22.13 29.86
N PRO A 13 5.55 23.17 28.98
CA PRO A 13 4.92 23.08 27.67
C PRO A 13 5.64 22.12 26.70
N LEU A 14 6.98 22.00 26.79
CA LEU A 14 7.77 21.07 25.97
C LEU A 14 7.50 19.60 26.34
N MET A 15 7.32 19.30 27.62
CA MET A 15 6.99 17.94 28.06
C MET A 15 5.59 17.51 27.62
N ALA A 16 4.61 18.42 27.63
CA ALA A 16 3.25 18.12 27.18
C ALA A 16 3.19 17.82 25.67
N LEU A 17 3.92 18.57 24.84
CA LEU A 17 3.99 18.34 23.39
C LEU A 17 4.64 16.99 23.05
N ALA A 18 5.79 16.70 23.66
CA ALA A 18 6.49 15.43 23.45
C ALA A 18 5.66 14.21 23.89
N GLN A 19 4.87 14.35 24.95
CA GLN A 19 3.95 13.29 25.39
C GLN A 19 2.83 13.07 24.35
N SER A 20 2.20 14.14 23.86
CA SER A 20 1.15 14.07 22.84
C SER A 20 1.63 13.36 21.56
N GLN A 21 2.82 13.70 21.07
CA GLN A 21 3.38 13.11 19.87
C GLN A 21 3.76 11.63 20.04
N SER A 22 4.25 11.25 21.23
CA SER A 22 4.52 9.85 21.55
C SER A 22 3.22 9.04 21.56
N GLU A 23 2.16 9.57 22.17
CA GLU A 23 0.83 8.92 22.20
C GLU A 23 0.23 8.79 20.78
N GLU A 24 0.44 9.78 19.92
CA GLU A 24 0.01 9.76 18.51
C GLU A 24 0.73 8.67 17.70
N ILE A 25 2.06 8.54 17.87
CA ILE A 25 2.85 7.48 17.25
C ILE A 25 2.41 6.11 17.75
N ASP A 26 2.20 5.95 19.06
CA ASP A 26 1.72 4.69 19.64
C ASP A 26 0.34 4.31 19.08
N ASP A 27 -0.59 5.26 18.97
CA ASP A 27 -1.91 5.01 18.38
C ASP A 27 -1.83 4.58 16.91
N ILE A 28 -0.98 5.22 16.10
CA ILE A 28 -0.76 4.83 14.70
C ILE A 28 -0.13 3.44 14.60
N LEU A 29 0.87 3.14 15.44
CA LEU A 29 1.50 1.82 15.44
C LEU A 29 0.50 0.72 15.85
N ASP A 30 -0.21 0.93 16.95
CA ASP A 30 -1.01 -0.11 17.61
C ASP A 30 -2.37 -0.32 16.94
N ARG A 31 -2.88 0.68 16.21
CA ARG A 31 -4.24 0.63 15.65
C ARG A 31 -4.32 0.79 14.14
N HIS A 32 -3.22 1.16 13.47
CA HIS A 32 -3.16 1.26 12.02
C HIS A 32 -2.13 0.30 11.42
N ILE A 33 -0.86 0.45 11.79
CA ILE A 33 0.25 -0.25 11.13
C ILE A 33 0.30 -1.74 11.52
N LEU A 34 0.44 -2.04 12.82
CA LEU A 34 0.62 -3.43 13.27
C LEU A 34 -0.61 -4.29 12.95
N PRO A 35 -1.85 -3.86 13.22
CA PRO A 35 -3.03 -4.65 12.84
C PRO A 35 -3.17 -4.83 11.32
N GLY A 36 -2.76 -3.83 10.52
CA GLY A 36 -2.77 -3.93 9.07
C GLY A 36 -1.83 -5.02 8.55
N PHE A 37 -0.61 -5.11 9.09
CA PHE A 37 0.33 -6.16 8.72
C PHE A 37 -0.02 -7.52 9.32
N GLU A 38 -0.66 -7.58 10.49
CA GLU A 38 -1.23 -8.80 11.05
C GLU A 38 -2.31 -9.39 10.14
N ALA A 39 -3.26 -8.55 9.69
CA ALA A 39 -4.28 -8.95 8.73
C ALA A 39 -3.65 -9.40 7.39
N LEU A 40 -2.61 -8.72 6.90
CA LEU A 40 -1.90 -9.17 5.70
C LEU A 40 -1.28 -10.55 5.88
N VAL A 41 -0.67 -10.84 7.03
CA VAL A 41 -0.10 -12.16 7.33
C VAL A 41 -1.18 -13.23 7.42
N GLU A 42 -2.31 -12.94 8.07
CA GLU A 42 -3.45 -13.86 8.18
C GLU A 42 -4.00 -14.22 6.80
N GLU A 43 -4.33 -13.21 5.99
CA GLU A 43 -4.98 -13.41 4.69
C GLU A 43 -4.03 -14.06 3.67
N THR A 44 -2.73 -13.72 3.68
CA THR A 44 -1.74 -14.42 2.84
C THR A 44 -1.53 -15.87 3.29
N GLY A 45 -1.68 -16.16 4.58
CA GLY A 45 -1.67 -17.53 5.09
C GLY A 45 -2.87 -18.34 4.59
N ALA A 46 -4.07 -17.74 4.60
CA ALA A 46 -5.28 -18.32 4.03
C ALA A 46 -5.14 -18.58 2.51
N LEU A 47 -4.54 -17.64 1.77
CA LEU A 47 -4.20 -17.82 0.35
C LEU A 47 -3.24 -18.99 0.12
N ALA A 48 -2.15 -19.09 0.90
CA ALA A 48 -1.21 -20.20 0.79
C ALA A 48 -1.87 -21.57 1.08
N ALA A 49 -2.75 -21.62 2.08
CA ALA A 49 -3.52 -22.82 2.39
C ALA A 49 -4.50 -23.19 1.26
N ALA A 50 -5.22 -22.21 0.71
CA ALA A 50 -6.14 -22.42 -0.41
C ALA A 50 -5.41 -22.94 -1.65
N ALA A 51 -4.26 -22.34 -2.01
CA ALA A 51 -3.44 -22.79 -3.15
C ALA A 51 -2.88 -24.20 -2.97
N THR A 52 -2.58 -24.59 -1.73
CA THR A 52 -2.15 -25.95 -1.40
C THR A 52 -3.29 -26.95 -1.64
N ALA A 53 -4.49 -26.62 -1.16
CA ALA A 53 -5.68 -27.46 -1.31
C ALA A 53 -6.13 -27.58 -2.78
N ASP A 54 -6.20 -26.48 -3.51
CA ASP A 54 -6.55 -26.42 -4.93
C ASP A 54 -5.84 -25.24 -5.60
N CYS A 55 -4.97 -25.57 -6.56
CA CYS A 55 -4.17 -24.63 -7.33
C CYS A 55 -4.76 -24.36 -8.73
N THR A 56 -5.97 -24.84 -9.02
CA THR A 56 -6.62 -24.62 -10.31
C THR A 56 -6.93 -23.13 -10.46
N PRO A 57 -6.51 -22.46 -11.55
CA PRO A 57 -6.71 -21.01 -11.70
C PRO A 57 -8.16 -20.54 -11.58
N ALA A 58 -9.12 -21.38 -11.95
CA ALA A 58 -10.56 -21.11 -11.87
C ALA A 58 -11.20 -21.49 -10.52
N SER A 59 -10.43 -22.02 -9.57
CA SER A 59 -10.94 -22.44 -8.26
C SER A 59 -11.52 -21.24 -7.49
N GLU A 60 -12.81 -21.33 -7.15
CA GLU A 60 -13.50 -20.27 -6.40
C GLU A 60 -12.88 -20.02 -5.02
N PRO A 61 -12.57 -21.04 -4.19
CA PRO A 61 -11.90 -20.84 -2.91
C PRO A 61 -10.53 -20.14 -3.04
N LEU A 62 -9.73 -20.54 -4.04
CA LEU A 62 -8.42 -19.92 -4.29
C LEU A 62 -8.56 -18.45 -4.68
N ARG A 63 -9.46 -18.15 -5.62
CA ARG A 63 -9.71 -16.76 -6.07
C ARG A 63 -10.28 -15.90 -4.95
N ALA A 64 -11.15 -16.44 -4.10
CA ALA A 64 -11.66 -15.73 -2.93
C ALA A 64 -10.55 -15.39 -1.93
N ALA A 65 -9.68 -16.36 -1.60
CA ALA A 65 -8.54 -16.13 -0.71
C ALA A 65 -7.53 -15.15 -1.31
N TYR A 66 -7.26 -15.24 -2.62
CA TYR A 66 -6.43 -14.30 -3.34
C TYR A 66 -6.97 -12.86 -3.25
N ASN A 67 -8.28 -12.69 -3.48
CA ASN A 67 -8.94 -11.40 -3.40
C ASN A 67 -8.83 -10.78 -1.99
N ALA A 68 -9.05 -11.57 -0.94
CA ALA A 68 -8.94 -11.11 0.44
C ALA A 68 -7.50 -10.71 0.81
N ALA A 69 -6.51 -11.53 0.44
CA ALA A 69 -5.11 -11.23 0.64
C ALA A 69 -4.65 -9.98 -0.13
N PHE A 70 -5.13 -9.78 -1.37
CA PHE A 70 -4.79 -8.59 -2.14
C PHE A 70 -5.41 -7.32 -1.52
N ASP A 71 -6.63 -7.40 -0.99
CA ASP A 71 -7.24 -6.29 -0.24
C ASP A 71 -6.43 -5.93 1.02
N ALA A 72 -5.99 -6.94 1.77
CA ALA A 72 -5.14 -6.72 2.94
C ALA A 72 -3.80 -6.05 2.56
N TRP A 73 -3.22 -6.44 1.42
CA TRP A 73 -2.02 -5.78 0.90
C TRP A 73 -2.27 -4.33 0.52
N VAL A 74 -3.35 -4.05 -0.23
CA VAL A 74 -3.66 -2.67 -0.67
C VAL A 74 -3.81 -1.74 0.52
N ARG A 75 -4.43 -2.21 1.61
CA ARG A 75 -4.58 -1.46 2.87
C ARG A 75 -3.25 -0.93 3.40
N VAL A 76 -2.18 -1.72 3.38
CA VAL A 76 -0.85 -1.34 3.89
C VAL A 76 0.13 -0.88 2.81
N SER A 77 -0.23 -0.97 1.53
CA SER A 77 0.68 -0.71 0.39
C SER A 77 1.19 0.74 0.29
N HIS A 78 0.58 1.68 1.03
CA HIS A 78 1.01 3.07 1.13
C HIS A 78 2.18 3.27 2.11
N LEU A 79 2.42 2.32 3.03
CA LEU A 79 3.49 2.38 4.03
C LEU A 79 4.84 1.96 3.43
N ARG A 80 5.31 2.66 2.39
CA ARG A 80 6.50 2.30 1.59
C ARG A 80 7.83 2.70 2.24
N PHE A 81 7.98 2.48 3.53
CA PHE A 81 9.20 2.78 4.27
C PHE A 81 9.57 1.64 5.21
N GLY A 82 10.83 1.62 5.66
CA GLY A 82 11.25 0.74 6.75
C GLY A 82 11.21 -0.75 6.37
N PRO A 83 10.45 -1.62 7.09
CA PRO A 83 10.39 -3.06 6.81
C PRO A 83 9.97 -3.43 5.40
N MET A 84 9.28 -2.52 4.71
CA MET A 84 8.83 -2.69 3.33
C MET A 84 9.97 -2.52 2.32
N GLU A 85 10.96 -1.66 2.61
CA GLU A 85 12.11 -1.40 1.73
C GLU A 85 13.22 -2.43 1.94
N ALA A 86 13.30 -3.01 3.14
CA ALA A 86 14.25 -4.06 3.46
C ALA A 86 14.17 -5.19 2.42
N GLU A 87 15.30 -5.50 1.78
CA GLU A 87 15.43 -6.58 0.80
C GLU A 87 14.37 -6.51 -0.34
N ASN A 88 13.89 -5.31 -0.68
CA ASN A 88 12.84 -5.09 -1.67
C ASN A 88 11.51 -5.83 -1.39
N ARG A 89 11.20 -6.15 -0.12
CA ARG A 89 10.00 -6.93 0.26
C ARG A 89 8.70 -6.34 -0.29
N GLY A 90 8.55 -5.02 -0.28
CA GLY A 90 7.38 -4.34 -0.84
C GLY A 90 7.24 -4.52 -2.35
N PHE A 91 8.35 -4.51 -3.10
CA PHE A 91 8.34 -4.82 -4.54
C PHE A 91 8.10 -6.30 -4.81
N ALA A 92 8.60 -7.19 -3.94
CA ALA A 92 8.33 -8.63 -4.04
C ALA A 92 6.85 -8.96 -3.84
N LEU A 93 6.15 -8.26 -2.94
CA LEU A 93 4.70 -8.39 -2.80
C LEU A 93 3.94 -7.71 -3.94
N GLY A 94 4.40 -6.55 -4.40
CA GLY A 94 3.66 -5.70 -5.33
C GLY A 94 4.48 -5.08 -6.46
N PHE A 95 4.79 -5.86 -7.51
CA PHE A 95 5.41 -5.34 -8.74
C PHE A 95 4.39 -4.78 -9.74
N TRP A 96 4.02 -3.51 -9.57
CA TRP A 96 3.21 -2.74 -10.52
C TRP A 96 3.51 -1.25 -10.37
N PRO A 97 3.55 -0.45 -11.46
CA PRO A 97 3.18 -0.80 -12.83
C PRO A 97 4.25 -1.54 -13.64
N ASP A 98 3.84 -2.60 -14.35
CA ASP A 98 4.70 -3.33 -15.28
C ASP A 98 4.62 -2.76 -16.71
N ALA A 99 5.29 -1.62 -16.95
CA ALA A 99 5.26 -0.96 -18.26
C ALA A 99 5.95 -1.78 -19.37
N ARG A 100 6.87 -2.68 -19.01
CA ARG A 100 7.67 -3.45 -19.95
C ARG A 100 7.17 -4.87 -20.17
N GLY A 101 6.13 -5.32 -19.47
CA GLY A 101 5.62 -6.70 -19.57
C GLY A 101 6.62 -7.73 -19.02
N ALA A 102 7.35 -7.38 -17.96
CA ALA A 102 8.28 -8.28 -17.30
C ALA A 102 7.59 -9.45 -16.60
N THR A 103 6.43 -9.22 -15.96
CA THR A 103 5.68 -10.25 -15.24
C THR A 103 5.24 -11.39 -16.16
N PRO A 104 4.48 -11.15 -17.25
CA PRO A 104 4.01 -12.25 -18.09
C PRO A 104 5.17 -13.00 -18.77
N ARG A 105 6.26 -12.31 -19.14
CA ARG A 105 7.46 -12.98 -19.69
C ARG A 105 8.11 -13.89 -18.67
N ALA A 106 8.39 -13.38 -17.46
CA ALA A 106 9.06 -14.17 -16.43
C ALA A 106 8.24 -15.41 -16.03
N LEU A 107 6.92 -15.27 -15.90
CA LEU A 107 6.03 -16.40 -15.62
C LEU A 107 5.99 -17.42 -16.77
N ALA A 108 5.89 -16.95 -18.02
CA ALA A 108 5.90 -17.82 -19.19
C ALA A 108 7.23 -18.59 -19.32
N ASP A 109 8.35 -17.93 -19.04
CA ASP A 109 9.68 -18.54 -19.05
C ASP A 109 9.78 -19.65 -17.99
N LEU A 110 9.37 -19.38 -16.74
CA LEU A 110 9.33 -20.39 -15.68
C LEU A 110 8.50 -21.62 -16.09
N ILE A 111 7.29 -21.40 -16.62
CA ILE A 111 6.38 -22.48 -17.02
C ILE A 111 6.95 -23.30 -18.18
N ARG A 112 7.47 -22.63 -19.21
CA ARG A 112 8.06 -23.29 -20.38
C ARG A 112 9.27 -24.14 -20.00
N ASP A 113 10.16 -23.56 -19.21
CA ASP A 113 11.45 -24.18 -18.87
C ASP A 113 11.31 -25.20 -17.73
N GLN A 114 10.15 -25.23 -17.07
CA GLN A 114 9.87 -26.03 -15.87
C GLN A 114 10.98 -25.87 -14.83
N ASP A 115 11.39 -24.62 -14.62
CA ASP A 115 12.56 -24.29 -13.82
C ASP A 115 12.38 -24.81 -12.37
N PRO A 116 13.25 -25.72 -11.88
CA PRO A 116 13.17 -26.29 -10.53
C PRO A 116 13.45 -25.27 -9.43
N VAL A 117 13.81 -24.03 -9.76
CA VAL A 117 13.97 -22.93 -8.79
C VAL A 117 12.74 -22.75 -7.90
N ILE A 118 11.55 -23.12 -8.38
CA ILE A 118 10.29 -23.01 -7.64
C ILE A 118 10.08 -24.10 -6.58
N ASP A 119 10.90 -25.14 -6.57
CA ASP A 119 10.71 -26.32 -5.72
C ASP A 119 11.10 -26.05 -4.26
N THR A 120 11.84 -24.98 -3.99
CA THR A 120 12.28 -24.59 -2.65
C THR A 120 11.94 -23.14 -2.34
N PRO A 121 11.58 -22.79 -1.10
CA PRO A 121 11.36 -21.41 -0.69
C PRO A 121 12.57 -20.51 -0.96
N GLU A 122 13.77 -21.01 -0.66
CA GLU A 122 15.02 -20.26 -0.84
C GLU A 122 15.29 -20.00 -2.32
N GLY A 123 15.10 -21.01 -3.19
CA GLY A 123 15.19 -20.86 -4.64
C GLY A 123 14.19 -19.84 -5.16
N PHE A 124 12.91 -19.99 -4.80
CA PHE A 124 11.86 -19.10 -5.27
C PHE A 124 12.10 -17.64 -4.87
N ALA A 125 12.63 -17.39 -3.66
CA ALA A 125 12.96 -16.04 -3.20
C ALA A 125 14.05 -15.35 -4.06
N THR A 126 14.84 -16.10 -4.84
CA THR A 126 15.88 -15.53 -5.73
C THR A 126 15.36 -15.13 -7.12
N ILE A 127 14.15 -15.54 -7.50
CA ILE A 127 13.62 -15.21 -8.82
C ILE A 127 13.31 -13.71 -8.94
N SER A 128 13.14 -13.24 -10.17
CA SER A 128 12.72 -11.87 -10.46
C SER A 128 11.44 -11.51 -9.70
N VAL A 129 11.45 -10.36 -9.01
CA VAL A 129 10.25 -9.80 -8.34
C VAL A 129 9.06 -9.65 -9.29
N ALA A 130 9.30 -9.55 -10.60
CA ALA A 130 8.23 -9.50 -11.59
C ALA A 130 7.38 -10.79 -11.65
N ALA A 131 7.93 -11.94 -11.27
CA ALA A 131 7.21 -13.23 -11.22
C ALA A 131 6.65 -13.56 -9.82
N ARG A 132 6.83 -12.67 -8.84
CA ARG A 132 6.43 -12.87 -7.43
C ARG A 132 5.21 -12.04 -7.06
N GLY A 133 4.68 -12.29 -5.88
CA GLY A 133 3.64 -11.47 -5.25
C GLY A 133 2.28 -11.48 -5.95
N PHE A 134 1.44 -10.52 -5.56
CA PHE A 134 0.04 -10.46 -5.95
C PHE A 134 -0.17 -10.30 -7.45
N TYR A 135 0.67 -9.49 -8.11
CA TYR A 135 0.53 -9.28 -9.55
C TYR A 135 0.92 -10.52 -10.37
N GLY A 136 1.98 -11.23 -9.96
CA GLY A 136 2.32 -12.51 -10.57
C GLY A 136 1.17 -13.52 -10.44
N LEU A 137 0.59 -13.61 -9.24
CA LEU A 137 -0.60 -14.44 -8.97
C LEU A 137 -1.82 -14.00 -9.80
N GLU A 138 -2.05 -12.70 -10.01
CA GLU A 138 -3.14 -12.23 -10.87
C GLU A 138 -3.03 -12.80 -12.27
N PHE A 139 -1.83 -12.78 -12.85
CA PHE A 139 -1.58 -13.34 -14.17
C PHE A 139 -1.83 -14.85 -14.19
N LEU A 140 -1.31 -15.59 -13.22
CA LEU A 140 -1.50 -17.05 -13.15
C LEU A 140 -2.98 -17.45 -12.95
N LEU A 141 -3.78 -16.62 -12.27
CA LEU A 141 -5.17 -16.93 -11.94
C LEU A 141 -6.17 -16.40 -12.97
N TYR A 142 -5.91 -15.24 -13.58
CA TYR A 142 -6.91 -14.51 -14.38
C TYR A 142 -6.47 -14.22 -15.82
N ASP A 143 -5.17 -14.27 -16.15
CA ASP A 143 -4.74 -14.04 -17.53
C ASP A 143 -5.04 -15.28 -18.40
N PRO A 144 -5.79 -15.17 -19.51
CA PRO A 144 -6.21 -16.34 -20.30
C PRO A 144 -5.05 -17.19 -20.83
N GLU A 145 -3.91 -16.58 -21.14
CA GLU A 145 -2.75 -17.29 -21.67
C GLU A 145 -2.03 -18.04 -20.56
N LEU A 146 -1.72 -17.38 -19.44
CA LEU A 146 -0.97 -17.99 -18.34
C LEU A 146 -1.82 -18.95 -17.50
N SER A 147 -3.11 -18.67 -17.29
CA SER A 147 -4.02 -19.56 -16.56
C SER A 147 -4.30 -20.88 -17.28
N SER A 148 -4.03 -20.95 -18.59
CA SER A 148 -4.16 -22.17 -19.40
C SER A 148 -2.82 -22.74 -19.88
N ALA A 149 -1.69 -22.12 -19.50
CA ALA A 149 -0.36 -22.51 -19.98
C ALA A 149 0.08 -23.90 -19.48
N GLU A 150 0.51 -24.76 -20.39
CA GLU A 150 1.04 -26.09 -20.06
C GLU A 150 2.55 -26.05 -19.74
N PRO A 151 3.05 -26.95 -18.86
CA PRO A 151 2.32 -28.03 -18.20
C PRO A 151 1.48 -27.57 -17.00
N ALA A 152 0.23 -28.02 -16.92
CA ALA A 152 -0.69 -27.67 -15.83
C ALA A 152 -0.15 -28.01 -14.42
N ALA A 153 0.62 -29.10 -14.30
CA ALA A 153 1.27 -29.51 -13.06
C ALA A 153 2.32 -28.48 -12.58
N TYR A 154 3.14 -27.94 -13.49
CA TYR A 154 4.12 -26.92 -13.14
C TYR A 154 3.45 -25.59 -12.81
N ARG A 155 2.45 -25.17 -13.60
CA ARG A 155 1.65 -23.96 -13.29
C ARG A 155 1.02 -24.03 -11.90
N CYS A 156 0.49 -25.19 -11.52
CA CYS A 156 -0.03 -25.45 -10.18
C CYS A 156 1.04 -25.31 -9.09
N ALA A 157 2.22 -25.91 -9.29
CA ALA A 157 3.35 -25.78 -8.37
C ALA A 157 3.80 -24.32 -8.24
N LEU A 158 3.84 -23.57 -9.34
CA LEU A 158 4.19 -22.16 -9.37
C LEU A 158 3.18 -21.29 -8.58
N ILE A 159 1.87 -21.53 -8.72
CA ILE A 159 0.84 -20.84 -7.93
C ILE A 159 1.05 -21.10 -6.43
N ARG A 160 1.36 -22.35 -6.03
CA ARG A 160 1.65 -22.71 -4.64
C ARG A 160 2.89 -22.01 -4.11
N ALA A 161 3.98 -22.04 -4.88
CA ALA A 161 5.24 -21.40 -4.53
C ALA A 161 5.07 -19.88 -4.37
N ALA A 162 4.39 -19.22 -5.32
CA ALA A 162 4.13 -17.78 -5.27
C ALA A 162 3.24 -17.37 -4.08
N SER A 163 2.20 -18.15 -3.76
CA SER A 163 1.36 -17.90 -2.59
C SER A 163 2.12 -18.09 -1.28
N ALA A 164 2.97 -19.13 -1.19
CA ALA A 164 3.81 -19.37 -0.01
C ALA A 164 4.87 -18.27 0.18
N ASP A 165 5.51 -17.82 -0.89
CA ASP A 165 6.48 -16.71 -0.88
C ASP A 165 5.83 -15.38 -0.48
N THR A 166 4.62 -15.11 -0.99
CA THR A 166 3.83 -13.93 -0.60
C THR A 166 3.56 -13.92 0.91
N HIS A 167 3.17 -15.07 1.48
CA HIS A 167 2.97 -15.21 2.92
C HIS A 167 4.28 -15.06 3.73
N ALA A 168 5.36 -15.71 3.28
CA ALA A 168 6.66 -15.61 3.94
C ALA A 168 7.18 -14.17 3.96
N THR A 169 7.01 -13.44 2.85
CA THR A 169 7.41 -12.03 2.73
C THR A 169 6.57 -11.14 3.66
N ALA A 170 5.25 -11.33 3.70
CA ALA A 170 4.37 -10.62 4.64
C ALA A 170 4.78 -10.86 6.11
N ARG A 171 5.11 -12.10 6.47
CA ARG A 171 5.60 -12.46 7.81
C ARG A 171 6.93 -11.79 8.15
N ALA A 172 7.85 -11.72 7.20
CA ALA A 172 9.13 -11.05 7.40
C ALA A 172 8.93 -9.54 7.68
N ILE A 173 8.01 -8.89 6.95
CA ILE A 173 7.65 -7.49 7.19
C ILE A 173 7.06 -7.30 8.59
N LEU A 174 6.07 -8.11 8.98
CA LEU A 174 5.44 -8.01 10.30
C LEU A 174 6.45 -8.26 11.43
N SER A 175 7.28 -9.30 11.28
CA SER A 175 8.30 -9.64 12.28
C SER A 175 9.30 -8.51 12.49
N ASP A 176 9.67 -7.80 11.42
CA ASP A 176 10.60 -6.67 11.50
C ASP A 176 9.94 -5.42 12.11
N TRP A 177 8.65 -5.19 11.79
CA TRP A 177 7.83 -4.18 12.48
C TRP A 177 7.78 -4.42 14.00
N GLN A 178 7.39 -5.62 14.42
CA GLN A 178 7.23 -5.97 15.84
C GLN A 178 8.58 -6.06 16.56
N GLY A 179 9.60 -6.65 15.93
CA GLY A 179 10.89 -6.93 16.56
C GLY A 179 11.84 -5.74 16.63
N ARG A 180 11.67 -4.74 15.75
CA ARG A 180 12.63 -3.64 15.62
C ARG A 180 11.98 -2.30 15.29
N TYR A 181 11.23 -2.22 14.18
CA TYR A 181 10.92 -0.91 13.57
C TYR A 181 9.91 -0.10 14.38
N ALA A 182 8.89 -0.73 14.97
CA ALA A 182 7.98 -0.05 15.89
C ALA A 182 8.75 0.54 17.09
N GLY A 183 9.76 -0.17 17.58
CA GLY A 183 10.64 0.32 18.65
C GLY A 183 11.45 1.57 18.26
N LEU A 184 11.84 1.71 16.98
CA LEU A 184 12.53 2.91 16.48
C LEU A 184 11.60 4.14 16.49
N MET A 185 10.33 3.97 16.09
CA MET A 185 9.36 5.07 16.09
C MET A 185 8.95 5.47 17.52
N ARG A 186 8.63 4.51 18.39
CA ARG A 186 8.36 4.79 19.83
C ARG A 186 9.58 5.37 20.56
N GLY A 187 10.76 4.97 20.11
CA GLY A 187 12.05 5.38 20.60
C GLY A 187 12.59 6.67 20.00
N ALA A 188 11.79 7.42 19.22
CA ALA A 188 12.28 8.62 18.54
C ALA A 188 12.89 9.63 19.53
N GLY A 189 13.97 10.29 19.10
CA GLY A 189 14.83 11.10 19.97
C GLY A 189 15.84 10.30 20.81
N ARG A 190 15.79 8.97 20.76
CA ARG A 190 16.73 8.06 21.46
C ARG A 190 17.40 7.05 20.54
N ASN A 191 17.28 7.23 19.22
CA ASN A 191 17.90 6.38 18.21
C ASN A 191 18.35 7.21 16.99
N GLN A 192 19.12 6.59 16.10
CA GLN A 192 19.71 7.29 14.95
C GLN A 192 18.76 7.41 13.74
N THR A 193 17.68 6.62 13.69
CA THR A 193 16.72 6.61 12.58
C THR A 193 15.73 7.77 12.69
N TYR A 194 15.21 8.02 13.89
CA TYR A 194 14.35 9.16 14.18
C TYR A 194 14.94 9.95 15.34
N GLN A 195 15.55 11.10 15.03
CA GLN A 195 16.18 12.01 15.99
C GLN A 195 15.17 12.83 16.79
N SER A 196 13.89 12.82 16.38
CA SER A 196 12.78 13.45 17.10
C SER A 196 11.45 12.76 16.75
N TYR A 197 10.42 12.97 17.59
CA TYR A 197 9.07 12.51 17.28
C TYR A 197 8.52 13.16 16.00
N ASP A 198 8.86 14.42 15.74
CA ASP A 198 8.52 15.09 14.48
C ASP A 198 9.04 14.33 13.26
N GLU A 199 10.26 13.79 13.29
CA GLU A 199 10.79 13.02 12.17
C GLU A 199 10.02 11.73 11.93
N ALA A 200 9.59 11.04 12.99
CA ALA A 200 8.74 9.86 12.87
C ALA A 200 7.36 10.21 12.30
N LEU A 201 6.74 11.30 12.77
CA LEU A 201 5.46 11.80 12.26
C LEU A 201 5.58 12.28 10.80
N ARG A 202 6.70 12.90 10.41
CA ARG A 202 6.98 13.28 9.01
C ARG A 202 7.07 12.06 8.09
N ALA A 203 7.68 10.96 8.54
CA ALA A 203 7.71 9.72 7.76
C ALA A 203 6.31 9.14 7.54
N LEU A 204 5.47 9.16 8.58
CA LEU A 204 4.07 8.72 8.49
C LEU A 204 3.23 9.64 7.59
N PHE A 205 3.42 10.95 7.69
CA PHE A 205 2.77 11.93 6.83
C PHE A 205 3.24 11.81 5.36
N GLY A 206 4.53 11.55 5.13
CA GLY A 206 5.07 11.26 3.81
C GLY A 206 4.38 10.04 3.18
N ALA A 207 4.30 8.93 3.90
CA ALA A 207 3.60 7.73 3.45
C ALA A 207 2.11 7.96 3.14
N LEU A 208 1.43 8.80 3.93
CA LEU A 208 0.06 9.21 3.68
C LEU A 208 -0.07 9.96 2.34
N VAL A 209 0.74 10.98 2.15
CA VAL A 209 0.71 11.86 0.97
C VAL A 209 1.13 11.12 -0.30
N GLU A 210 2.25 10.40 -0.26
CA GLU A 210 2.74 9.60 -1.40
C GLU A 210 1.74 8.52 -1.80
N GLY A 211 1.00 7.93 -0.85
CA GLY A 211 -0.08 6.99 -1.15
C GLY A 211 -1.24 7.63 -1.93
N LEU A 212 -1.56 8.90 -1.65
CA LEU A 212 -2.64 9.63 -2.34
C LEU A 212 -2.20 9.96 -3.75
N GLU A 213 -0.95 10.42 -3.91
CA GLU A 213 -0.32 10.66 -5.21
C GLU A 213 -0.26 9.38 -6.04
N PHE A 214 0.18 8.25 -5.45
CA PHE A 214 0.17 6.95 -6.11
C PHE A 214 -1.23 6.56 -6.60
N THR A 215 -2.25 6.78 -5.77
CA THR A 215 -3.63 6.47 -6.12
C THR A 215 -4.14 7.40 -7.25
N ALA A 216 -3.90 8.70 -7.14
CA ALA A 216 -4.31 9.67 -8.14
C ALA A 216 -3.59 9.44 -9.48
N ASP A 217 -2.27 9.35 -9.48
CA ASP A 217 -1.48 9.38 -10.71
C ASP A 217 -1.30 7.99 -11.32
N LEU A 218 -1.15 6.94 -10.49
CA LEU A 218 -0.99 5.59 -11.00
C LEU A 218 -2.32 4.86 -11.12
N ARG A 219 -3.06 4.65 -10.02
CA ARG A 219 -4.29 3.83 -10.03
C ARG A 219 -5.38 4.43 -10.93
N LEU A 220 -5.57 5.75 -10.87
CA LEU A 220 -6.54 6.46 -11.73
C LEU A 220 -5.90 7.00 -13.01
N GLY A 221 -4.73 7.63 -12.93
CA GLY A 221 -4.12 8.31 -14.08
C GLY A 221 -3.69 7.36 -15.21
N ARG A 222 -3.11 6.19 -14.90
CA ARG A 222 -2.65 5.25 -15.93
C ARG A 222 -3.77 4.69 -16.82
N PRO A 223 -4.93 4.24 -16.30
CA PRO A 223 -6.01 3.80 -17.16
C PRO A 223 -6.64 4.92 -17.99
N MET A 224 -6.65 6.15 -17.47
CA MET A 224 -7.15 7.30 -18.23
C MET A 224 -6.30 7.60 -19.47
N GLY A 225 -4.96 7.52 -19.39
CA GLY A 225 -4.09 7.89 -20.51
C GLY A 225 -4.36 9.31 -21.03
N THR A 226 -4.05 9.58 -22.31
CA THR A 226 -4.48 10.83 -22.95
C THR A 226 -5.93 10.72 -23.39
N PHE A 227 -6.57 11.86 -23.65
CA PHE A 227 -7.96 11.89 -24.11
C PHE A 227 -8.17 11.08 -25.40
N GLU A 228 -7.21 11.15 -26.33
CA GLU A 228 -7.24 10.45 -27.62
C GLU A 228 -6.83 8.98 -27.52
N ARG A 229 -6.18 8.58 -26.40
CA ARG A 229 -5.61 7.25 -26.23
C ARG A 229 -5.86 6.72 -24.80
N PRO A 230 -7.12 6.45 -24.42
CA PRO A 230 -7.43 5.82 -23.16
C PRO A 230 -6.80 4.42 -23.07
N ARG A 231 -6.44 4.01 -21.84
CA ARG A 231 -5.68 2.77 -21.59
C ARG A 231 -6.30 1.93 -20.46
N PRO A 232 -7.57 1.54 -20.51
CA PRO A 232 -8.24 0.84 -19.40
C PRO A 232 -7.46 -0.38 -18.88
N ARG A 233 -6.83 -1.16 -19.77
CA ARG A 233 -5.96 -2.32 -19.41
C ARG A 233 -4.64 -1.96 -18.70
N ARG A 234 -4.39 -0.68 -18.41
CA ARG A 234 -3.29 -0.21 -17.55
C ARG A 234 -3.74 0.02 -16.10
N ALA A 235 -5.02 -0.12 -15.79
CA ALA A 235 -5.49 -0.10 -14.41
C ALA A 235 -4.83 -1.22 -13.58
N GLU A 236 -4.60 -0.95 -12.31
CA GLU A 236 -4.11 -1.94 -11.35
C GLU A 236 -5.15 -3.07 -11.24
N ALA A 237 -4.71 -4.32 -11.28
CA ALA A 237 -5.58 -5.48 -11.08
C ALA A 237 -6.86 -5.55 -11.96
N TRP A 238 -6.78 -5.07 -13.22
CA TRP A 238 -7.95 -5.03 -14.11
C TRP A 238 -8.42 -6.43 -14.56
N ARG A 239 -7.52 -7.43 -14.58
CA ARG A 239 -7.87 -8.81 -15.00
C ARG A 239 -8.79 -9.47 -14.00
N SER A 240 -8.58 -9.18 -12.72
CA SER A 240 -9.42 -9.60 -11.60
C SER A 240 -10.58 -8.64 -11.32
N GLY A 241 -10.70 -7.53 -12.06
CA GLY A 241 -11.78 -6.56 -11.90
C GLY A 241 -11.73 -5.79 -10.58
N ARG A 242 -10.53 -5.54 -10.03
CA ARG A 242 -10.34 -5.00 -8.68
C ARG A 242 -9.89 -3.55 -8.64
N SER A 243 -9.70 -2.91 -9.79
CA SER A 243 -9.08 -1.59 -9.90
C SER A 243 -9.78 -0.53 -9.02
N LEU A 244 -11.11 -0.47 -9.06
CA LEU A 244 -11.86 0.44 -8.21
C LEU A 244 -11.82 0.03 -6.74
N ARG A 245 -11.95 -1.27 -6.45
CA ARG A 245 -11.88 -1.81 -5.08
C ARG A 245 -10.58 -1.39 -4.39
N HIS A 246 -9.47 -1.41 -5.11
CA HIS A 246 -8.18 -1.00 -4.57
C HIS A 246 -8.12 0.50 -4.26
N VAL A 247 -8.74 1.34 -5.11
CA VAL A 247 -8.84 2.78 -4.84
C VAL A 247 -9.65 3.02 -3.57
N GLN A 248 -10.79 2.33 -3.39
CA GLN A 248 -11.62 2.45 -2.18
C GLN A 248 -10.84 2.09 -0.92
N ILE A 249 -10.17 0.93 -0.90
CA ILE A 249 -9.38 0.49 0.26
C ILE A 249 -8.22 1.43 0.56
N ALA A 250 -7.55 1.92 -0.47
CA ALA A 250 -6.46 2.89 -0.29
C ALA A 250 -6.97 4.16 0.38
N LEU A 251 -8.10 4.71 -0.09
CA LEU A 251 -8.71 5.90 0.52
C LEU A 251 -9.17 5.66 1.95
N GLU A 252 -9.81 4.52 2.24
CA GLU A 252 -10.22 4.15 3.61
C GLU A 252 -9.02 4.06 4.57
N SER A 253 -7.95 3.39 4.13
CA SER A 253 -6.73 3.22 4.95
C SER A 253 -6.05 4.57 5.21
N GLN A 254 -5.93 5.39 4.17
CA GLN A 254 -5.29 6.70 4.27
C GLN A 254 -6.14 7.71 5.05
N ALA A 255 -7.48 7.59 5.01
CA ALA A 255 -8.37 8.35 5.87
C ALA A 255 -8.14 8.02 7.35
N ASP A 256 -8.00 6.73 7.70
CA ASP A 256 -7.69 6.31 9.08
C ASP A 256 -6.34 6.88 9.54
N LEU A 257 -5.28 6.75 8.73
CA LEU A 257 -3.97 7.32 9.06
C LEU A 257 -4.03 8.85 9.22
N ALA A 258 -4.72 9.56 8.33
CA ALA A 258 -4.90 11.00 8.41
C ALA A 258 -5.66 11.44 9.68
N ALA A 259 -6.67 10.68 10.09
CA ALA A 259 -7.43 10.98 11.31
C ALA A 259 -6.58 10.84 12.58
N ARG A 260 -5.61 9.91 12.57
CA ARG A 260 -4.67 9.70 13.68
C ARG A 260 -3.58 10.78 13.71
N LEU A 261 -3.04 11.14 12.55
CA LEU A 261 -2.03 12.21 12.39
C LEU A 261 -2.56 13.62 12.70
N SER A 262 -3.89 13.78 12.84
CA SER A 262 -4.54 15.07 13.09
C SER A 262 -5.20 15.14 14.47
N VAL A 263 -4.91 14.19 15.38
CA VAL A 263 -5.46 14.19 16.75
C VAL A 263 -5.16 15.49 17.49
N SER A 264 -3.94 16.01 17.32
CA SER A 264 -3.47 17.24 17.96
C SER A 264 -4.06 18.52 17.33
N GLU A 265 -4.74 18.42 16.18
CA GLU A 265 -5.25 19.54 15.37
C GLU A 265 -6.75 19.35 15.06
N PRO A 266 -7.66 19.53 16.03
CA PRO A 266 -9.07 19.10 15.90
C PRO A 266 -9.85 19.83 14.79
N GLU A 267 -9.54 21.09 14.51
CA GLU A 267 -10.16 21.82 13.40
C GLU A 267 -9.70 21.30 12.04
N ALA A 268 -8.40 21.05 11.88
CA ALA A 268 -7.83 20.45 10.67
C ALA A 268 -8.40 19.04 10.46
N ARG A 269 -8.46 18.24 11.52
CA ARG A 269 -9.06 16.90 11.51
C ARG A 269 -10.47 16.89 10.94
N GLY A 270 -11.34 17.78 11.42
CA GLY A 270 -12.72 17.87 10.91
C GLY A 270 -12.80 18.15 9.41
N ARG A 271 -11.94 19.05 8.90
CA ARG A 271 -11.86 19.35 7.47
C ARG A 271 -11.29 18.18 6.66
N VAL A 272 -10.23 17.55 7.15
CA VAL A 272 -9.57 16.38 6.54
C VAL A 272 -10.55 15.20 6.44
N THR A 273 -11.24 14.86 7.53
CA THR A 273 -12.27 13.81 7.51
C THR A 273 -13.34 14.11 6.47
N HIS A 274 -13.84 15.33 6.41
CA HIS A 274 -14.87 15.71 5.45
C HIS A 274 -14.43 15.51 3.98
N VAL A 275 -13.21 15.93 3.62
CA VAL A 275 -12.74 15.76 2.23
C VAL A 275 -12.48 14.30 1.85
N PHE A 276 -12.02 13.48 2.80
CA PHE A 276 -11.93 12.02 2.61
C PHE A 276 -13.31 11.39 2.40
N ASP A 277 -14.31 11.74 3.21
CA ASP A 277 -15.68 11.22 3.07
C ASP A 277 -16.25 11.53 1.68
N LEU A 278 -16.00 12.73 1.14
CA LEU A 278 -16.41 13.10 -0.22
C LEU A 278 -15.69 12.28 -1.29
N ALA A 279 -14.39 12.05 -1.15
CA ALA A 279 -13.61 11.25 -2.09
C ALA A 279 -14.05 9.77 -2.07
N ILE A 280 -14.28 9.20 -0.89
CA ILE A 280 -14.76 7.83 -0.71
C ILE A 280 -16.16 7.68 -1.29
N ALA A 281 -17.11 8.56 -0.93
CA ALA A 281 -18.46 8.51 -1.49
C ALA A 281 -18.48 8.60 -3.03
N ARG A 282 -17.52 9.34 -3.60
CA ARG A 282 -17.34 9.42 -5.06
C ARG A 282 -16.78 8.15 -5.67
N ALA A 283 -15.84 7.49 -5.00
CA ALA A 283 -15.34 6.18 -5.41
C ALA A 283 -16.46 5.13 -5.36
N ASP A 284 -17.25 5.12 -4.29
CA ASP A 284 -18.37 4.18 -4.10
C ASP A 284 -19.49 4.36 -5.12
N ALA A 285 -19.72 5.60 -5.56
CA ALA A 285 -20.69 5.90 -6.61
C ALA A 285 -20.19 5.54 -8.03
N LEU A 286 -18.95 5.07 -8.17
CA LEU A 286 -18.37 4.71 -9.45
C LEU A 286 -18.71 3.25 -9.79
N ASP A 287 -19.68 3.01 -10.66
CA ASP A 287 -20.02 1.65 -11.12
C ASP A 287 -19.11 1.21 -12.28
N ASP A 288 -17.81 1.08 -12.02
CA ASP A 288 -16.78 0.73 -13.03
C ASP A 288 -15.59 -0.02 -12.40
N PRO A 289 -15.74 -1.32 -12.07
CA PRO A 289 -14.77 -2.07 -11.26
C PRO A 289 -13.36 -2.16 -11.88
N GLY A 290 -13.26 -2.16 -13.22
CA GLY A 290 -12.00 -2.25 -13.96
C GLY A 290 -11.58 -0.96 -14.68
N PHE A 291 -12.26 0.17 -14.44
CA PHE A 291 -12.08 1.43 -15.15
C PHE A 291 -12.21 1.32 -16.68
N ALA A 292 -13.08 0.44 -17.18
CA ALA A 292 -13.30 0.30 -18.62
C ALA A 292 -13.99 1.53 -19.22
N GLY A 293 -14.80 2.23 -18.42
CA GLY A 293 -15.55 3.42 -18.79
C GLY A 293 -14.70 4.63 -19.15
N VAL A 294 -13.42 4.66 -18.77
CA VAL A 294 -12.46 5.72 -19.15
C VAL A 294 -12.26 5.83 -20.67
N ALA A 295 -12.67 4.82 -21.43
CA ALA A 295 -12.68 4.86 -22.89
C ALA A 295 -13.77 5.80 -23.48
N THR A 296 -14.70 6.26 -22.65
CA THR A 296 -15.77 7.20 -23.04
C THR A 296 -15.54 8.57 -22.39
N PRO A 297 -15.96 9.69 -23.02
CA PRO A 297 -15.83 11.01 -22.40
C PRO A 297 -16.53 11.12 -21.03
N ALA A 298 -17.74 10.55 -20.91
CA ALA A 298 -18.51 10.60 -19.66
C ALA A 298 -17.88 9.75 -18.55
N GLY A 299 -17.45 8.52 -18.85
CA GLY A 299 -16.78 7.67 -17.87
C GLY A 299 -15.42 8.24 -17.45
N ARG A 300 -14.65 8.79 -18.40
CA ARG A 300 -13.40 9.51 -18.11
C ARG A 300 -13.64 10.67 -17.15
N LEU A 301 -14.62 11.53 -17.41
CA LEU A 301 -14.92 12.67 -16.55
C LEU A 301 -15.25 12.24 -15.11
N ARG A 302 -15.95 11.12 -14.92
CA ARG A 302 -16.22 10.58 -13.57
C ARG A 302 -14.94 10.19 -12.84
N VAL A 303 -14.00 9.54 -13.54
CA VAL A 303 -12.69 9.14 -12.98
C VAL A 303 -11.78 10.35 -12.74
N GLU A 304 -11.74 11.31 -13.67
CA GLU A 304 -10.99 12.58 -13.48
C GLU A 304 -11.50 13.35 -12.26
N ALA A 305 -12.81 13.36 -12.04
CA ALA A 305 -13.38 14.05 -10.91
C ALA A 305 -13.13 13.33 -9.57
N LEU A 306 -12.98 11.99 -9.57
CA LEU A 306 -12.43 11.25 -8.42
C LEU A 306 -10.95 11.57 -8.20
N GLN A 307 -10.15 11.58 -9.26
CA GLN A 307 -8.74 11.97 -9.19
C GLN A 307 -8.57 13.38 -8.60
N GLN A 308 -9.43 14.33 -9.00
CA GLN A 308 -9.41 15.68 -8.45
C GLN A 308 -9.77 15.69 -6.96
N SER A 309 -10.80 14.94 -6.53
CA SER A 309 -11.14 14.83 -5.10
C SER A 309 -9.97 14.31 -4.27
N ILE A 310 -9.18 13.35 -4.78
CA ILE A 310 -7.98 12.85 -4.10
C ILE A 310 -6.88 13.93 -4.03
N ARG A 311 -6.71 14.71 -5.10
CA ARG A 311 -5.76 15.85 -5.10
C ARG A 311 -6.18 16.97 -4.16
N ASP A 312 -7.48 17.20 -3.99
CA ASP A 312 -8.00 18.17 -3.04
C ASP A 312 -7.72 17.73 -1.59
N VAL A 313 -7.85 16.42 -1.31
CA VAL A 313 -7.43 15.82 -0.03
C VAL A 313 -5.94 16.03 0.22
N ASP A 314 -5.09 15.70 -0.75
CA ASP A 314 -3.63 15.89 -0.66
C ASP A 314 -3.26 17.37 -0.39
N GLY A 315 -3.83 18.29 -1.18
CA GLY A 315 -3.60 19.72 -1.03
C GLY A 315 -4.01 20.24 0.35
N LEU A 316 -5.13 19.77 0.90
CA LEU A 316 -5.58 20.14 2.24
C LEU A 316 -4.64 19.58 3.32
N LEU A 317 -4.25 18.30 3.23
CA LEU A 317 -3.31 17.69 4.19
C LEU A 317 -1.98 18.45 4.25
N ARG A 318 -1.43 18.80 3.08
CA ARG A 318 -0.19 19.57 2.98
C ARG A 318 -0.33 20.98 3.55
N ALA A 319 -1.49 21.63 3.37
CA ALA A 319 -1.74 22.96 3.89
C ALA A 319 -1.97 22.99 5.41
N GLU A 320 -2.67 22.00 5.94
CA GLU A 320 -3.17 22.01 7.33
C GLU A 320 -2.26 21.24 8.30
N LEU A 321 -1.71 20.08 7.89
CA LEU A 321 -0.88 19.24 8.76
C LEU A 321 0.62 19.43 8.49
N GLY A 322 1.00 19.73 7.24
CA GLY A 322 2.40 19.96 6.87
C GLY A 322 3.13 20.98 7.76
N PRO A 323 2.59 22.19 7.98
CA PRO A 323 3.22 23.20 8.83
C PRO A 323 3.39 22.77 10.29
N ALA A 324 2.40 22.07 10.86
CA ALA A 324 2.46 21.56 12.23
C ALA A 324 3.58 20.54 12.43
N LEU A 325 3.91 19.78 11.37
CA LEU A 325 5.03 18.84 11.33
C LEU A 325 6.35 19.50 10.91
N GLY A 326 6.41 20.82 10.73
CA GLY A 326 7.61 21.52 10.27
C GLY A 326 8.02 21.18 8.82
N ILE A 327 7.08 20.68 8.01
CA ILE A 327 7.28 20.45 6.58
C ILE A 327 7.00 21.77 5.86
N ALA A 328 8.02 22.32 5.20
CA ALA A 328 7.87 23.55 4.44
C ALA A 328 6.94 23.35 3.23
N ALA A 329 6.17 24.38 2.88
CA ALA A 329 5.40 24.40 1.65
C ALA A 329 6.33 24.22 0.44
N GLY A 330 6.20 23.09 -0.27
CA GLY A 330 7.05 22.73 -1.41
C GLY A 330 8.00 21.54 -1.19
N PHE A 331 7.93 20.84 -0.04
CA PHE A 331 8.63 19.56 0.11
C PHE A 331 8.01 18.50 -0.83
N ASN A 332 8.74 18.19 -1.90
CA ASN A 332 8.48 17.03 -2.75
C ASN A 332 9.29 15.87 -2.18
N ALA A 333 8.64 14.79 -1.76
CA ALA A 333 9.33 13.60 -1.26
C ALA A 333 10.22 12.93 -2.32
N LEU A 334 10.03 13.29 -3.60
CA LEU A 334 10.80 12.83 -4.75
C LEU A 334 12.08 13.65 -5.06
N ASP A 335 12.33 14.77 -4.39
CA ASP A 335 13.54 15.59 -4.61
C ASP A 335 14.77 15.09 -3.82
N GLY A 336 14.61 13.97 -3.10
CA GLY A 336 15.66 13.33 -2.30
C GLY A 336 16.16 12.01 -2.91
N ASP A 337 16.66 12.04 -4.15
CA ASP A 337 17.57 11.04 -4.73
C ASP A 337 18.88 11.73 -5.17
#